data_AF-A0A6G5RE35-F1
#
_entry.id   AF-A0A6G5RE35-F1
#
_cell.length_a   1.000
_cell.length_b   1.000
_cell.length_c   1.000
_cell.angle_alpha   90.00
_cell.angle_beta   90.00
_cell.angle_gamma   90.00
#
_symmetry.space_group_name_H-M   'P 1'
#
loop_
_entity.id
_entity.type
_entity.pdbx_description
1 polymer ?
#
loop_
_entity_poly.entity_id
_entity_poly.type
_entity_poly.pdbx_seq_one_letter_code
_entity_poly.pdbx_strand_id
1 'polypeptide(L)'
;MRIGELAEATGTTPRALRHYEQAGLIASERAANGYRLYDAGTAVRVRNIRQLLDVGLTLDDARVFLPCLDGDVTAGPASEKGLRVAADRLAVLDARIAAQTAVRDRLASALREATGGHVPPAAQRESVGPPVRPADAQRQTTGAPAPGPRTRPWARANAS
;
A
#
# COMPACT_ATOMS: atom_id res chain seq x y z
N MET A 1 17.41 -12.03 -6.79
CA MET A 1 16.35 -11.21 -7.42
C MET A 1 16.84 -9.80 -7.66
N ARG A 2 16.52 -9.18 -8.80
CA ARG A 2 16.81 -7.75 -9.05
C ARG A 2 15.77 -6.86 -8.35
N ILE A 3 16.05 -5.55 -8.25
CA ILE A 3 15.12 -4.61 -7.59
C ILE A 3 13.74 -4.54 -8.26
N GLY A 4 13.67 -4.69 -9.59
CA GLY A 4 12.40 -4.72 -10.33
C GLY A 4 11.58 -5.96 -10.00
N GLU A 5 12.21 -7.13 -10.07
CA GLU A 5 11.60 -8.42 -9.69
C GLU A 5 11.12 -8.42 -8.24
N LEU A 6 11.91 -7.85 -7.32
CA LEU A 6 11.51 -7.71 -5.91
C LEU A 6 10.32 -6.77 -5.76
N ALA A 7 10.27 -5.69 -6.53
CA ALA A 7 9.15 -4.74 -6.49
C ALA A 7 7.84 -5.42 -6.93
N GLU A 8 7.89 -6.15 -8.04
CA GLU A 8 6.76 -6.91 -8.58
C GLU A 8 6.31 -8.00 -7.59
N ALA A 9 7.24 -8.81 -7.09
CA ALA A 9 6.95 -9.92 -6.17
C ALA A 9 6.35 -9.49 -4.82
N THR A 10 6.50 -8.21 -4.44
CA THR A 10 6.05 -7.69 -3.15
C THR A 10 5.00 -6.59 -3.27
N GLY A 11 4.52 -6.30 -4.48
CA GLY A 11 3.50 -5.27 -4.74
C GLY A 11 3.95 -3.87 -4.31
N THR A 12 5.25 -3.60 -4.34
CA THR A 12 5.85 -2.31 -3.96
C THR A 12 6.51 -1.63 -5.17
N THR A 13 7.18 -0.50 -4.94
CA THR A 13 7.91 0.20 -5.99
C THR A 13 9.43 0.10 -5.77
N PRO A 14 10.26 0.14 -6.82
CA PRO A 14 11.71 0.23 -6.67
C PRO A 14 12.16 1.44 -5.84
N ARG A 15 11.38 2.54 -5.85
CA ARG A 15 11.62 3.71 -5.00
C ARG A 15 11.44 3.36 -3.52
N ALA A 16 10.36 2.67 -3.16
CA ALA A 16 10.14 2.21 -1.79
C ALA A 16 11.22 1.23 -1.33
N LEU A 17 11.64 0.29 -2.18
CA LEU A 17 12.74 -0.63 -1.86
C LEU A 17 14.05 0.10 -1.59
N ARG A 18 14.43 1.08 -2.42
CA ARG A 18 15.60 1.93 -2.15
C ARG A 18 15.49 2.67 -0.83
N HIS A 19 14.29 3.11 -0.47
CA HIS A 19 14.05 3.77 0.80
C HIS A 19 14.20 2.80 1.99
N TYR A 20 13.72 1.56 1.86
CA TYR A 20 13.90 0.53 2.89
C TYR A 20 15.37 0.14 3.05
N GLU A 21 16.11 0.10 1.94
CA GLU A 21 17.56 -0.15 1.93
C GLU A 21 18.32 0.99 2.63
N GLN A 22 17.96 2.25 2.34
CA GLN A 22 18.52 3.42 3.04
C GLN A 22 18.19 3.43 4.54
N ALA A 23 17.01 2.94 4.92
CA ALA A 23 16.62 2.77 6.31
C ALA A 23 17.31 1.58 7.01
N GLY A 24 18.13 0.79 6.29
CA GLY A 24 18.83 -0.38 6.81
C GLY A 24 17.92 -1.58 7.06
N LEU A 25 16.71 -1.59 6.52
CA LEU A 25 15.74 -2.67 6.72
C LEU A 25 15.96 -3.84 5.76
N ILE A 26 16.43 -3.56 4.55
CA ILE A 26 16.81 -4.58 3.56
C ILE A 26 18.25 -4.34 3.12
N ALA A 27 18.93 -5.40 2.68
CA ALA A 27 20.27 -5.31 2.14
C ALA A 27 20.30 -5.89 0.72
N SER A 28 21.21 -5.36 -0.11
CA SER A 28 21.52 -5.94 -1.42
C SER A 28 22.98 -6.36 -1.47
N GLU A 29 23.24 -7.43 -2.21
CA GLU A 29 24.59 -7.85 -2.58
C GLU A 29 24.92 -7.40 -4.00
N ARG A 30 26.20 -7.13 -4.25
CA ARG A 30 26.67 -6.86 -5.61
C ARG A 30 27.11 -8.16 -6.27
N ALA A 31 26.46 -8.50 -7.37
CA ALA A 31 26.90 -9.60 -8.23
C ALA A 31 28.18 -9.25 -8.98
N ALA A 32 28.89 -10.27 -9.48
CA ALA A 32 30.12 -10.12 -10.26
C ALA A 32 29.97 -9.24 -11.51
N ASN A 33 28.75 -9.13 -12.05
CA ASN A 33 28.38 -8.26 -13.17
C ASN A 33 27.97 -6.84 -12.76
N GLY A 34 28.15 -6.47 -11.48
CA GLY A 34 27.90 -5.13 -10.96
C GLY A 34 26.45 -4.81 -10.56
N TYR A 35 25.49 -5.69 -10.88
CA TYR A 35 24.09 -5.50 -10.51
C TYR A 35 23.82 -5.78 -9.03
N ARG A 36 22.81 -5.11 -8.47
CA ARG A 36 22.29 -5.39 -7.12
C ARG A 36 21.37 -6.59 -7.16
N LEU A 37 21.63 -7.55 -6.28
CA LEU A 37 20.80 -8.72 -6.04
C LEU A 37 20.29 -8.71 -4.60
N TYR A 38 19.04 -9.11 -4.45
CA TYR A 38 18.38 -9.39 -3.18
C TYR A 38 18.16 -10.90 -3.07
N ASP A 39 18.31 -11.42 -1.87
CA ASP A 39 17.99 -12.81 -1.56
C ASP A 39 16.47 -13.06 -1.63
N ALA A 40 16.08 -14.33 -1.60
CA ALA A 40 14.67 -14.72 -1.62
C ALA A 40 13.93 -14.34 -0.32
N GLY A 41 14.62 -14.33 0.83
CA GLY A 41 14.07 -13.97 2.14
C GLY A 41 13.66 -12.49 2.22
N THR A 42 14.29 -11.64 1.42
CA THR A 42 14.02 -10.21 1.34
C THR A 42 12.58 -9.95 0.91
N ALA A 43 11.99 -10.83 0.09
CA ALA A 43 10.58 -10.69 -0.28
C ALA A 43 9.63 -10.86 0.92
N VAL A 44 9.93 -11.79 1.84
CA VAL A 44 9.18 -11.96 3.11
C VAL A 44 9.37 -10.71 3.95
N ARG A 45 10.61 -10.26 4.12
CA ARG A 45 10.96 -9.07 4.87
C ARG A 45 10.20 -7.83 4.39
N VAL A 46 10.17 -7.59 3.08
CA VAL A 46 9.48 -6.45 2.47
C VAL A 46 7.96 -6.53 2.70
N ARG A 47 7.36 -7.73 2.63
CA ARG A 47 5.92 -7.90 2.93
C ARG A 47 5.61 -7.57 4.38
N ASN A 48 6.44 -8.02 5.32
CA ASN A 48 6.26 -7.72 6.75
C ASN A 48 6.45 -6.23 7.04
N ILE A 49 7.46 -5.59 6.45
CA ILE A 49 7.64 -4.12 6.56
C ILE A 49 6.37 -3.41 6.10
N ARG A 50 5.80 -3.82 4.95
CA ARG A 50 4.56 -3.22 4.46
C ARG A 50 3.42 -3.38 5.45
N GLN A 51 3.18 -4.58 5.97
CA GLN A 51 2.12 -4.82 6.96
C GLN A 51 2.24 -3.90 8.18
N LEU A 52 3.46 -3.67 8.69
CA LEU A 52 3.68 -2.73 9.80
C LEU A 52 3.36 -1.29 9.41
N LEU A 53 3.79 -0.86 8.22
CA LEU A 53 3.47 0.49 7.72
C LEU A 53 1.96 0.69 7.49
N ASP A 54 1.25 -0.37 7.12
CA ASP A 54 -0.19 -0.34 6.83
C ASP A 54 -1.02 -0.03 8.07
N VAL A 55 -0.58 -0.50 9.23
CA VAL A 55 -1.20 -0.21 10.52
C VAL A 55 -0.71 1.11 11.14
N GLY A 56 0.10 1.88 10.41
CA GLY A 56 0.50 3.23 10.78
C GLY A 56 1.83 3.34 11.50
N LEU A 57 2.60 2.25 11.64
CA LEU A 57 4.01 2.35 12.07
C LEU A 57 4.84 3.08 11.02
N THR A 58 5.95 3.66 11.46
CA THR A 58 6.95 4.27 10.59
C THR A 58 8.06 3.27 10.26
N LEU A 59 8.94 3.63 9.31
CA LEU A 59 10.11 2.80 9.00
C LEU A 59 11.10 2.73 10.17
N ASP A 60 11.20 3.79 10.98
CA ASP A 60 12.06 3.77 12.15
C ASP A 60 11.48 2.87 13.25
N ASP A 61 10.15 2.85 13.41
CA ASP A 61 9.47 1.89 14.28
C ASP A 61 9.72 0.44 13.81
N ALA A 62 9.63 0.21 12.49
CA ALA A 62 9.84 -1.11 11.89
C ALA A 62 11.25 -1.69 12.17
N ARG A 63 12.26 -0.87 12.47
CA ARG A 63 13.60 -1.36 12.84
C ARG A 63 13.58 -2.17 14.13
N VAL A 64 12.67 -1.87 15.05
CA VAL A 64 12.52 -2.62 16.31
C VAL A 64 12.08 -4.06 16.04
N PHE A 65 11.44 -4.30 14.90
CA PHE A 65 10.94 -5.60 14.48
C PHE A 65 11.94 -6.38 13.61
N LEU A 66 13.13 -5.83 13.31
CA LEU A 66 14.16 -6.51 12.48
C LEU A 66 14.34 -8.01 12.79
N PRO A 67 14.42 -8.46 14.06
CA PRO A 67 14.60 -9.88 14.39
C PRO A 67 13.45 -10.79 13.93
N CYS A 68 12.23 -10.26 13.75
CA CYS A 68 11.06 -11.02 13.32
C CYS A 68 10.62 -10.73 11.89
N LEU A 69 11.25 -9.78 11.19
CA LEU A 69 10.85 -9.46 9.81
C LEU A 69 11.13 -10.59 8.80
N ASP A 70 12.00 -11.54 9.12
CA ASP A 70 12.28 -12.69 8.23
C ASP A 70 11.30 -13.86 8.40
N GLY A 71 10.48 -13.83 9.45
CA GLY A 71 9.47 -14.86 9.75
C GLY A 71 8.04 -14.37 9.52
N ASP A 72 7.09 -14.91 10.29
CA ASP A 72 5.75 -14.35 10.36
C ASP A 72 5.68 -13.35 11.52
N VAL A 73 5.62 -12.06 11.18
CA VAL A 73 5.57 -10.96 12.16
C VAL A 73 4.27 -10.99 12.99
N THR A 74 3.23 -11.67 12.50
CA THR A 74 1.91 -11.76 13.13
C THR A 74 1.71 -13.05 13.94
N ALA A 75 2.49 -14.10 13.70
CA ALA A 75 2.36 -15.38 14.40
C ALA A 75 3.31 -15.55 15.60
N GLY A 76 4.37 -14.74 15.69
CA GLY A 76 5.32 -14.79 16.82
C GLY A 76 4.84 -14.03 18.05
N PRO A 77 5.29 -14.39 19.27
CA PRO A 77 5.04 -13.60 20.46
C PRO A 77 5.64 -12.20 20.30
N ALA A 78 4.83 -11.17 20.52
CA ALA A 78 5.28 -9.79 20.41
C ALA A 78 6.34 -9.48 21.47
N SER A 79 7.48 -8.91 21.05
CA SER A 79 8.49 -8.45 22.00
C SER A 79 7.94 -7.27 22.81
N GLU A 80 8.35 -7.16 24.08
CA GLU A 80 7.97 -6.03 24.95
C GLU A 80 8.31 -4.67 24.31
N LYS A 81 9.48 -4.59 23.66
CA LYS A 81 9.92 -3.39 22.94
C LYS A 81 8.99 -3.08 21.75
N GLY A 82 8.59 -4.08 20.97
CA GLY A 82 7.65 -3.91 19.86
C GLY A 82 6.27 -3.47 20.34
N LEU A 83 5.77 -4.05 21.43
CA LEU A 83 4.50 -3.66 22.05
C LEU A 83 4.52 -2.19 22.52
N ARG A 84 5.61 -1.75 23.15
CA ARG A 84 5.75 -0.36 23.59
C ARG A 84 5.72 0.62 22.41
N VAL A 85 6.47 0.32 21.35
CA VAL A 85 6.46 1.16 20.12
C VAL A 85 5.07 1.21 19.49
N ALA A 86 4.37 0.07 19.43
CA ALA A 86 3.00 0.04 18.90
C ALA A 86 2.03 0.86 19.76
N ALA A 87 2.15 0.79 21.09
CA ALA A 87 1.33 1.58 22.02
C ALA A 87 1.60 3.08 21.89
N ASP A 88 2.88 3.49 21.82
CA ASP A 88 3.26 4.88 21.60
C ASP A 88 2.69 5.40 20.28
N ARG A 89 2.72 4.55 19.24
CA ARG A 89 2.18 4.91 17.94
C ARG A 89 0.65 5.04 17.95
N LEU A 90 -0.04 4.15 18.66
CA LEU A 90 -1.49 4.23 18.86
C LEU A 90 -1.86 5.57 19.52
N ALA A 91 -1.16 5.97 20.59
CA ALA A 91 -1.39 7.24 21.27
C ALA A 91 -1.21 8.45 20.33
N VAL A 92 -0.22 8.42 19.44
CA VAL A 92 -0.02 9.46 18.42
C VAL A 92 -1.18 9.52 17.43
N LEU A 93 -1.71 8.36 16.99
CA LEU A 93 -2.85 8.29 16.10
C LEU A 93 -4.12 8.83 16.77
N ASP A 94 -4.37 8.44 18.02
CA ASP A 94 -5.51 8.91 18.80
C ASP A 94 -5.50 10.44 18.97
N ALA A 95 -4.32 11.01 19.28
CA ALA A 95 -4.16 12.45 19.38
C ALA A 95 -4.48 13.18 18.05
N ARG A 96 -4.07 12.61 16.91
CA ARG A 96 -4.37 13.16 15.59
C ARG A 96 -5.87 13.08 15.28
N ILE A 97 -6.50 11.95 15.57
CA ILE A 97 -7.94 11.75 15.39
C ILE A 97 -8.72 12.77 16.22
N ALA A 98 -8.34 12.97 17.49
CA ALA A 98 -8.97 13.95 18.37
C ALA A 98 -8.84 15.38 17.81
N ALA A 99 -7.63 15.77 17.37
CA ALA A 99 -7.39 17.08 16.79
C ALA A 99 -8.19 17.32 15.49
N GLN A 100 -8.23 16.33 14.60
CA GLN A 100 -9.00 16.40 13.36
C GLN A 100 -10.50 16.48 13.62
N THR A 101 -10.99 15.73 14.60
CA THR A 101 -12.40 15.77 15.03
C THR A 101 -12.76 17.15 15.55
N ALA A 102 -11.91 17.77 16.39
CA ALA A 102 -12.14 19.13 16.89
C ALA A 102 -12.15 20.19 15.78
N VAL A 103 -11.32 20.05 14.75
CA VAL A 103 -11.35 20.94 13.57
C VAL A 103 -12.64 20.73 12.77
N ARG A 104 -13.03 19.48 12.51
CA ARG A 104 -14.30 19.14 11.83
C ARG A 104 -15.49 19.77 12.54
N ASP A 105 -15.56 19.64 13.86
CA ASP A 105 -16.70 20.10 14.66
C ASP A 105 -16.82 21.61 14.70
N ARG A 106 -15.69 22.32 14.72
CA ARG A 106 -15.66 23.78 14.57
C ARG A 106 -16.19 24.22 13.20
N LEU A 107 -15.74 23.57 12.12
CA LEU A 107 -16.22 23.86 10.77
C LEU A 107 -17.72 23.56 10.61
N ALA A 108 -18.18 22.41 11.12
CA ALA A 108 -19.58 22.03 11.08
C ALA A 108 -20.47 23.01 11.86
N SER A 109 -19.99 23.56 12.97
CA SER A 109 -20.71 24.57 13.75
C SER A 109 -20.79 25.91 13.04
N ALA A 110 -19.66 26.41 12.50
CA ALA A 110 -19.63 27.64 11.71
C ALA A 110 -20.55 27.58 10.49
N LEU A 111 -20.62 26.42 9.81
CA LEU A 111 -21.54 26.22 8.69
C LEU A 111 -23.01 26.27 9.12
N ARG A 112 -23.37 25.62 10.22
CA ARG A 112 -24.76 25.64 10.74
C ARG A 112 -25.21 27.06 11.10
N GLU A 113 -24.33 27.85 11.70
CA GLU A 113 -24.58 29.26 12.04
C GLU A 113 -24.76 30.10 10.78
N ALA A 114 -23.85 29.97 9.82
CA ALA A 114 -23.90 30.74 8.57
C ALA A 114 -25.13 30.43 7.70
N THR A 115 -25.65 29.21 7.75
CA THR A 115 -26.80 28.79 6.94
C THR A 115 -28.13 28.85 7.67
N GLY A 116 -28.17 29.31 8.92
CA GLY A 116 -29.40 29.33 9.74
C GLY A 116 -30.00 27.93 9.93
N GLY A 117 -29.17 26.88 9.93
CA GLY A 117 -29.60 25.48 10.02
C GLY A 117 -29.88 24.79 8.69
N HIS A 118 -29.91 25.50 7.55
CA HIS A 118 -30.04 24.90 6.23
C HIS A 118 -28.67 24.62 5.62
N VAL A 119 -27.95 23.60 6.11
CA VAL A 119 -26.71 23.17 5.46
C VAL A 119 -27.08 22.71 4.04
N PRO A 120 -26.65 23.41 2.96
CA PRO A 120 -26.90 22.93 1.61
C PRO A 120 -26.27 21.54 1.51
N PRO A 121 -26.96 20.54 0.92
CA PRO A 121 -26.45 19.20 0.84
C PRO A 121 -25.04 19.28 0.27
N ALA A 122 -24.06 18.76 1.02
CA ALA A 122 -22.69 18.71 0.55
C ALA A 122 -22.75 18.13 -0.86
N ALA A 123 -22.36 18.93 -1.87
CA ALA A 123 -22.30 18.48 -3.25
C ALA A 123 -21.60 17.13 -3.20
N GLN A 124 -22.35 16.08 -3.51
CA GLN A 124 -21.97 14.69 -3.29
C GLN A 124 -20.68 14.46 -4.06
N ARG A 125 -19.54 14.72 -3.42
CA ARG A 125 -18.27 14.21 -3.89
C ARG A 125 -18.42 12.73 -3.61
N GLU A 126 -18.77 12.01 -4.68
CA GLU A 126 -18.56 10.58 -4.85
C GLU A 126 -17.50 10.14 -3.85
N SER A 127 -17.88 9.29 -2.91
CA SER A 127 -16.99 8.88 -1.83
C SER A 127 -15.73 8.32 -2.48
N VAL A 128 -14.67 9.12 -2.53
CA VAL A 128 -13.34 8.60 -2.78
C VAL A 128 -13.07 7.80 -1.51
N GLY A 129 -13.33 6.49 -1.59
CA GLY A 129 -12.94 5.55 -0.56
C GLY A 129 -11.46 5.76 -0.21
N PRO A 130 -11.01 5.24 0.95
CA PRO A 130 -9.60 5.33 1.33
C PRO A 130 -8.72 4.97 0.11
N PRO A 131 -7.65 5.72 -0.17
CA PRO A 131 -6.90 5.59 -1.42
C PRO A 131 -6.60 4.12 -1.69
N VAL A 132 -7.29 3.55 -2.69
CA VAL A 132 -7.06 2.17 -3.12
C VAL A 132 -5.63 2.15 -3.63
N ARG A 133 -4.79 1.32 -3.00
CA ARG A 133 -3.38 1.27 -3.34
C ARG A 133 -3.23 0.83 -4.79
N PRO A 134 -2.20 1.30 -5.51
CA PRO A 134 -1.97 0.87 -6.89
C PRO A 134 -1.92 -0.66 -7.02
N ALA A 135 -1.43 -1.37 -6.01
CA ALA A 135 -1.40 -2.83 -5.97
C ALA A 135 -2.79 -3.51 -6.00
N ASP A 136 -3.84 -2.87 -5.49
CA ASP A 136 -5.22 -3.39 -5.48
C ASP A 136 -6.01 -2.97 -6.74
N ALA A 137 -5.57 -1.92 -7.43
CA ALA A 137 -6.19 -1.43 -8.65
C ALA A 137 -5.99 -2.36 -9.87
N GLN A 138 -4.88 -3.14 -9.90
CA GLN A 138 -4.60 -4.05 -11.02
C GLN A 138 -5.37 -5.38 -11.00
N ARG A 139 -6.16 -5.67 -9.96
CA ARG A 139 -7.01 -6.88 -9.93
C ARG A 139 -8.35 -6.74 -10.67
N GLN A 140 -8.76 -5.51 -11.03
CA GLN A 140 -10.13 -5.25 -11.50
C GLN A 140 -10.30 -5.09 -13.03
N THR A 141 -9.22 -5.09 -13.82
CA THR A 141 -9.31 -4.81 -15.27
C THR A 141 -9.07 -5.99 -16.20
N THR A 142 -9.13 -7.24 -15.72
CA THR A 142 -8.94 -8.42 -16.60
C THR A 142 -10.11 -9.38 -16.47
N GLY A 143 -11.21 -9.04 -17.13
CA GLY A 143 -12.43 -9.84 -17.15
C GLY A 143 -13.32 -9.54 -18.36
N ALA A 144 -12.73 -9.32 -19.54
CA ALA A 144 -13.47 -9.36 -20.80
C ALA A 144 -13.15 -10.69 -21.50
N PRO A 145 -14.15 -11.55 -21.81
CA PRO A 145 -13.89 -12.80 -22.52
C PRO A 145 -13.55 -12.52 -23.98
N ALA A 146 -12.54 -13.21 -24.49
CA ALA A 146 -12.10 -13.15 -25.88
C ALA A 146 -13.26 -13.51 -26.84
N PRO A 147 -13.46 -12.77 -27.95
CA PRO A 147 -14.37 -13.23 -28.99
C PRO A 147 -13.74 -14.42 -29.72
N GLY A 148 -14.43 -15.56 -29.69
CA GLY A 148 -14.04 -16.76 -30.42
C GLY A 148 -13.99 -16.57 -31.95
N PRO A 149 -13.32 -17.48 -32.68
CA PRO A 149 -13.08 -17.33 -34.10
C PRO A 149 -14.39 -17.40 -34.88
N ARG A 150 -14.77 -16.29 -35.52
CA ARG A 150 -15.85 -16.25 -36.51
C ARG A 150 -15.33 -16.83 -37.82
N THR A 151 -15.53 -18.13 -38.04
CA THR A 151 -15.56 -18.69 -39.39
C THR A 151 -17.01 -18.69 -39.88
N ARG A 152 -17.26 -18.01 -41.00
CA ARG A 152 -18.37 -18.38 -41.88
C ARG A 152 -17.89 -18.41 -43.33
N PRO A 153 -18.46 -19.31 -44.16
CA PRO A 153 -17.96 -19.65 -45.48
C PRO A 153 -18.73 -18.92 -46.61
N TRP A 154 -18.23 -19.12 -47.83
CA TRP A 154 -18.83 -18.98 -49.18
C TRP A 154 -19.23 -17.58 -49.70
N ALA A 155 -18.59 -17.12 -50.81
CA ALA A 155 -19.21 -16.90 -52.14
C ALA A 155 -18.42 -15.93 -53.07
N ARG A 156 -17.84 -16.53 -54.12
CA ARG A 156 -17.64 -16.13 -55.54
C ARG A 156 -17.57 -14.66 -56.04
N ALA A 157 -16.77 -14.55 -57.13
CA ALA A 157 -16.83 -13.66 -58.32
C ALA A 157 -16.20 -12.26 -58.14
N ASN A 158 -15.49 -11.64 -59.09
CA ASN A 158 -15.27 -11.85 -60.53
C ASN A 158 -14.10 -10.94 -61.02
N ALA A 159 -13.56 -11.23 -62.23
CA ALA A 159 -12.80 -10.34 -63.15
C ALA A 159 -11.36 -9.92 -62.71
N SER A 160 -10.31 -9.97 -63.53
CA SER A 160 -10.13 -10.06 -65.00
C SER A 160 -8.85 -10.83 -65.34
#